data_AF-A0A2D5S125-F1
#
_entry.id   AF-A0A2D5S125-F1
#
_cell.length_a   1.000
_cell.length_b   1.000
_cell.length_c   1.000
_cell.angle_alpha   90.00
_cell.angle_beta   90.00
_cell.angle_gamma   90.00
#
_symmetry.space_group_name_H-M   'P 1'
#
loop_
_entity.id
_entity.type
_entity.pdbx_description
1 polymer ?
#
loop_
_entity_poly.entity_id
_entity_poly.type
_entity_poly.pdbx_seq_one_letter_code
_entity_poly.pdbx_strand_id
1 'polypeptide(L)' 'MFNVLTLTELDSKLVVTGIRMVGESVELGEGDAIISDYRPDFMGCEVVYGNVMSESGEVLYSLNEVQGE' A
#
# COMPACT_ATOMS: atom_id res chain seq x y z
N MET A 1 3.05 10.97 -12.62
CA MET A 1 1.86 10.25 -12.14
C MET A 1 2.31 8.92 -11.56
N PHE A 2 1.90 8.61 -10.33
CA PHE A 2 2.23 7.36 -9.63
C PHE A 2 1.03 6.87 -8.81
N ASN A 3 1.06 5.61 -8.39
CA ASN A 3 -0.02 4.99 -7.64
C ASN A 3 0.39 4.91 -6.16
N VAL A 4 -0.57 5.18 -5.28
CA VAL A 4 -0.35 5.19 -3.83
C VAL A 4 -1.38 4.30 -3.16
N LEU A 5 -0.91 3.43 -2.27
CA LEU A 5 -1.72 2.73 -1.29
C LEU A 5 -1.78 3.57 -0.02
N THR A 6 -2.97 3.70 0.56
CA THR A 6 -3.14 4.16 1.93
C THR A 6 -3.27 2.95 2.83
N LEU A 7 -2.38 2.88 3.80
CA LEU A 7 -2.28 1.84 4.80
C LEU A 7 -2.79 2.39 6.13
N THR A 8 -3.63 1.62 6.80
CA THR A 8 -4.22 2.02 8.08
C THR A 8 -4.06 0.89 9.09
N GLU A 9 -3.65 1.24 10.30
CA GLU A 9 -3.63 0.28 11.40
C GLU A 9 -5.07 0.05 11.90
N LEU A 10 -5.53 -1.19 11.79
CA LEU A 10 -6.83 -1.67 12.26
C LEU A 10 -6.58 -2.93 13.10
N ASP A 11 -7.02 -2.93 14.35
CA ASP A 11 -6.87 -4.08 15.26
C ASP A 11 -5.44 -4.65 15.32
N SER A 12 -4.43 -3.76 15.41
CA SER A 12 -2.99 -4.08 15.41
C SER A 12 -2.47 -4.73 14.12
N LYS A 13 -3.19 -4.58 13.01
CA LYS A 13 -2.79 -5.01 11.67
C LYS A 13 -2.74 -3.82 10.74
N LEU A 14 -1.78 -3.80 9.83
CA LEU A 14 -1.74 -2.80 8.77
C LEU A 14 -2.58 -3.30 7.58
N VAL A 15 -3.54 -2.51 7.12
CA VAL A 15 -4.48 -2.91 6.05
C VAL A 15 -4.51 -1.84 4.97
N VAL A 16 -4.63 -2.26 3.70
CA VAL A 16 -4.85 -1.33 2.59
C VAL A 16 -6.30 -0.80 2.63
N THR A 17 -6.47 0.50 2.86
CA THR A 17 -7.78 1.17 2.96
C THR A 17 -8.03 2.16 1.84
N GLY A 18 -7.00 2.48 1.05
CA GLY A 18 -7.09 3.43 -0.05
C GLY A 18 -6.15 3.07 -1.19
N ILE A 19 -6.58 3.33 -2.42
CA ILE A 19 -5.76 3.19 -3.63
C ILE A 19 -6.07 4.39 -4.49
N ARG A 20 -5.07 5.21 -4.77
CA ARG A 20 -5.24 6.45 -5.54
C ARG A 20 -4.11 6.65 -6.54
N MET A 21 -4.48 7.12 -7.73
CA MET A 21 -3.54 7.57 -8.74
C MET A 21 -3.34 9.06 -8.58
N VAL A 22 -2.08 9.50 -8.49
CA VAL A 22 -1.75 10.89 -8.20
C VAL A 22 -0.91 11.48 -9.32
N GLY A 23 -1.38 12.60 -9.88
CA GLY A 23 -0.85 13.20 -11.10
C GLY A 23 0.41 14.05 -10.89
N GLU A 24 0.48 14.78 -9.78
CA GLU A 24 1.53 15.76 -9.43
C GLU A 24 2.09 15.48 -8.03
N SER A 25 3.15 16.20 -7.62
CA SER A 25 3.76 16.07 -6.30
C SER A 25 2.71 16.16 -5.20
N VAL A 26 2.43 15.01 -4.57
CA VAL A 26 1.56 14.90 -3.40
C VAL A 26 2.43 14.60 -2.19
N GLU A 27 2.09 15.21 -1.07
CA GLU A 27 2.68 14.86 0.21
C GLU A 27 2.20 13.46 0.61
N LEU A 28 3.14 12.58 0.91
CA LEU A 28 2.86 11.22 1.36
C LEU A 28 2.87 11.20 2.88
N GLY A 29 1.83 10.61 3.47
CA GLY A 29 1.79 10.36 4.90
C GLY A 29 2.60 9.12 5.29
N GLU A 30 2.82 8.93 6.60
CA GLU A 30 3.51 7.74 7.14
C GLU A 30 2.82 6.41 6.78
N GLY A 31 1.52 6.45 6.47
CA GLY A 31 0.74 5.31 6.01
C GLY A 31 0.65 5.18 4.49
N ASP A 32 1.36 6.00 3.70
CA ASP A 32 1.27 5.92 2.24
C ASP A 32 2.44 5.11 1.65
N ALA A 33 2.14 4.22 0.70
CA ALA A 33 3.15 3.44 -0.01
C ALA A 33 3.00 3.60 -1.53
N ILE A 34 4.11 3.92 -2.22
CA ILE A 34 4.13 4.04 -3.69
C ILE A 34 4.18 2.65 -4.31
N ILE A 35 3.34 2.42 -5.32
CA ILE A 35 3.36 1.21 -6.14
C ILE A 35 3.49 1.57 -7.63
N SER A 36 4.12 0.67 -8.39
CA SER A 36 4.32 0.88 -9.83
C SER A 36 3.00 0.89 -10.58
N ASP A 37 2.13 -0.08 -10.28
CA ASP A 37 0.93 -0.36 -11.03
C ASP A 37 -0.33 -0.18 -10.17
N TYR A 38 -1.38 0.37 -10.76
CA TYR A 38 -2.67 0.52 -10.08
C TYR A 38 -3.33 -0.86 -9.89
N ARG A 39 -3.50 -1.28 -8.64
CA ARG A 39 -3.98 -2.61 -8.24
C ARG A 39 -5.19 -2.52 -7.31
N PRO A 40 -6.42 -2.29 -7.85
CA PRO A 40 -7.63 -2.09 -7.04
C PRO A 40 -7.98 -3.32 -6.19
N ASP A 41 -7.48 -4.49 -6.58
CA ASP A 41 -7.62 -5.77 -5.90
C ASP A 41 -6.88 -5.85 -4.56
N PHE A 42 -6.01 -4.89 -4.23
CA PHE A 42 -5.33 -4.85 -2.92
C PHE A 42 -6.21 -4.30 -1.79
N MET A 43 -7.37 -3.71 -2.10
CA MET A 43 -8.24 -3.14 -1.08
C MET A 43 -8.63 -4.19 -0.02
N GLY A 44 -8.40 -3.87 1.26
CA GLY A 44 -8.67 -4.77 2.38
C GLY A 44 -7.59 -5.84 2.63
N CYS A 45 -6.56 -5.93 1.79
CA CYS A 45 -5.44 -6.85 2.02
C CYS A 45 -4.61 -6.40 3.23
N GLU A 46 -4.11 -7.37 3.98
CA GLU A 46 -3.22 -7.14 5.12
C GLU A 46 -1.80 -6.90 4.63
N VAL A 47 -1.07 -5.99 5.28
CA VAL A 47 0.34 -5.71 5.01
C VAL A 47 1.18 -6.24 6.16
N VAL A 48 2.04 -7.20 5.84
CA VAL A 48 2.88 -7.92 6.81
C VAL A 48 4.33 -7.90 6.34
N TYR A 49 5.22 -7.30 7.14
CA TYR A 49 6.65 -7.13 6.81
C TYR A 49 6.88 -6.51 5.42
N GLY A 50 6.10 -5.48 5.08
CA GLY A 50 6.17 -4.84 3.76
C GLY A 50 5.53 -5.64 2.62
N ASN A 51 4.85 -6.75 2.88
CA ASN A 51 4.16 -7.53 1.85
C ASN A 51 2.65 -7.37 1.96
N VAL A 52 1.99 -7.08 0.85
CA VAL A 52 0.54 -7.15 0.72
C VAL A 52 0.14 -8.61 0.55
N MET A 53 -0.65 -9.12 1.49
CA MET A 53 -1.06 -10.51 1.60
C MET A 53 -2.54 -10.66 1.27
N SER A 54 -2.88 -11.69 0.49
CA SER A 54 -4.27 -12.10 0.30
C SER A 54 -4.85 -12.68 1.60
N GLU A 55 -6.17 -12.86 1.65
CA GLU A 55 -6.83 -13.61 2.72
C GLU A 55 -6.33 -15.07 2.84
N SER A 56 -5.84 -15.66 1.74
CA SER A 56 -5.24 -17.01 1.73
C SER A 56 -3.81 -17.03 2.29
N GLY A 57 -3.22 -15.86 2.60
CA GLY A 57 -1.83 -15.74 3.06
C GLY A 57 -0.80 -15.80 1.91
N GLU A 58 -1.21 -15.60 0.67
CA GLU A 58 -0.31 -15.50 -0.47
C GLU A 58 0.22 -14.07 -0.62
N VAL A 59 1.51 -13.94 -0.94
CA VAL A 59 2.12 -12.64 -1.23
C VAL A 59 1.62 -12.16 -2.58
N LEU A 60 0.84 -11.09 -2.59
CA LEU A 60 0.34 -10.46 -3.80
C LEU A 60 1.30 -9.38 -4.32
N TYR A 61 1.99 -8.71 -3.41
CA TYR A 61 2.89 -7.61 -3.72
C TYR A 61 3.88 -7.37 -2.59
N SER A 62 5.10 -6.95 -2.92
CA SER A 62 6.08 -6.47 -1.94
C SER A 62 6.22 -4.96 -2.11
N LEU A 63 5.86 -4.21 -1.07
CA LEU A 63 6.12 -2.79 -0.95
C LEU A 63 7.62 -2.65 -0.77
N ASN A 64 8.30 -2.17 -1.80
CA ASN A 64 9.69 -1.77 -1.65
C ASN A 64 9.72 -0.60 -0.66
N GLU A 65 10.57 -0.69 0.37
CA GLU A 65 10.87 0.44 1.24
C GLU A 65 11.46 1.56 0.39
N VAL A 66 10.62 2.45 -0.11
CA VAL A 66 11.07 3.77 -0.56
C VAL A 66 11.07 4.63 0.69
N GLN A 67 12.02 4.37 1.61
CA GLN A 67 12.43 5.42 2.54
C GLN A 67 12.96 6.55 1.66
N GLY A 68 12.26 7.68 1.69
CA GLY A 68 12.53 8.83 0.83
C GLY A 68 13.99 9.26 0.88
N GLU A 69 14.47 9.76 -0.28
CA GLU A 69 15.70 10.56 -0.37
C GLU A 69 15.65 11.78 0.56
#